data_AF-A0A4V6JHE5-F1
#
_entry.id   AF-A0A4V6JHE5-F1
#
_cell.length_a   1.000
_cell.length_b   1.000
_cell.length_c   1.000
_cell.angle_alpha   90.00
_cell.angle_beta   90.00
_cell.angle_gamma   90.00
#
_symmetry.space_group_name_H-M   'P 1'
#
loop_
_entity.id
_entity.type
_entity.pdbx_description
1 polymer ?
#
loop_
_entity_poly.entity_id
_entity_poly.type
_entity_poly.pdbx_seq_one_letter_code
_entity_poly.pdbx_strand_id
1 'polypeptide(L)'
;MWDRNRSLWCGWVIHHPALRFYFSGDSGYSERLAEIGRRLGPFDLAALPIGAYAPRWFMQEQHMDPQQSVTLYQQLGAPRAIPMHWGVFELADESLDEPPEQLRQALQAAGVEPDGFRPIKIGAQITLPTGR
;
A
#
# COMPACT_ATOMS: atom_id res chain seq x y z
N MET A 1 16.56 18.43 -15.04
CA MET A 1 15.39 19.28 -15.34
C MET A 1 15.13 19.32 -16.85
N TRP A 2 14.81 18.18 -17.48
CA TRP A 2 14.15 17.99 -18.81
C TRP A 2 13.81 16.49 -19.01
N ASP A 3 13.66 15.78 -17.90
CA ASP A 3 13.76 14.33 -17.81
C ASP A 3 12.51 13.69 -17.18
N ARG A 4 11.47 14.50 -16.97
CA ARG A 4 10.17 14.03 -16.52
C ARG A 4 9.70 12.90 -17.43
N ASN A 5 9.42 11.75 -16.83
CA ASN A 5 8.90 10.56 -17.50
C ASN A 5 9.81 9.98 -18.59
N ARG A 6 11.13 10.23 -18.54
CA ARG A 6 12.09 9.54 -19.44
C ARG A 6 12.28 8.07 -19.07
N SER A 7 12.06 7.71 -17.81
CA SER A 7 11.95 6.34 -17.33
C SER A 7 10.51 6.03 -16.93
N LEU A 8 10.17 4.75 -16.95
CA LEU A 8 8.88 4.27 -16.46
C LEU A 8 8.83 4.25 -14.93
N TRP A 9 7.62 4.33 -14.39
CA TRP A 9 7.25 3.94 -13.03
C TRP A 9 6.62 2.55 -13.06
N CYS A 10 6.79 1.78 -11.98
CA CYS A 10 6.21 0.45 -11.87
C CYS A 10 6.04 0.02 -10.41
N GLY A 11 5.11 -0.91 -10.20
CA GLY A 11 5.12 -1.83 -9.07
C GLY A 11 5.66 -3.20 -9.50
N TRP A 12 5.83 -4.10 -8.54
CA TRP A 12 6.38 -5.43 -8.75
C TRP A 12 5.48 -6.51 -8.17
N VAL A 13 5.29 -7.59 -8.93
CA VAL A 13 4.79 -8.85 -8.39
C VAL A 13 5.94 -9.86 -8.39
N ILE A 14 6.25 -10.40 -7.22
CA ILE A 14 7.24 -11.45 -7.05
C ILE A 14 6.50 -12.77 -6.88
N HIS A 15 6.77 -13.70 -7.79
CA HIS A 15 6.20 -15.05 -7.77
C HIS A 15 7.27 -16.06 -7.37
N HIS A 16 7.06 -16.69 -6.22
CA HIS A 16 7.85 -17.78 -5.69
C HIS A 16 6.91 -18.93 -5.29
N PRO A 17 7.34 -20.22 -5.34
CA PRO A 17 6.47 -21.35 -4.98
C PRO A 17 5.81 -21.25 -3.59
N ALA A 18 6.47 -20.58 -2.64
CA ALA A 18 5.97 -20.37 -1.28
C ALA A 18 5.45 -18.95 -0.99
N LEU A 19 5.52 -18.02 -1.95
CA LEU A 19 5.15 -16.62 -1.72
C LEU A 19 4.78 -15.90 -3.02
N ARG A 20 3.65 -15.22 -3.01
CA ARG A 20 3.25 -14.23 -4.01
C ARG A 20 3.14 -12.88 -3.32
N PHE A 21 4.11 -12.02 -3.61
CA PHE A 21 4.22 -10.69 -3.02
C PHE A 21 3.91 -9.61 -4.04
N TYR A 22 3.08 -8.64 -3.67
CA TYR A 22 2.79 -7.46 -4.48
C TYR A 22 3.32 -6.18 -3.81
N PHE A 23 4.24 -5.51 -4.48
CA PHE A 23 4.72 -4.18 -4.13
C PHE A 23 4.10 -3.17 -5.10
N SER A 24 3.20 -2.30 -4.65
CA SER A 24 2.51 -1.37 -5.55
C SER A 24 3.42 -0.27 -6.09
N GLY A 25 4.49 0.06 -5.37
CA GLY A 25 5.19 1.33 -5.52
C GLY A 25 4.32 2.53 -5.13
N ASP A 26 4.78 3.71 -5.50
CA ASP A 26 4.04 4.96 -5.33
C ASP A 26 3.03 5.08 -6.47
N SER A 27 1.77 5.25 -6.12
CA SER A 27 0.68 5.33 -7.09
C SER A 27 -0.52 6.01 -6.45
N GLY A 28 -1.22 6.82 -7.24
CA GLY A 28 -2.60 7.20 -6.95
C GLY A 28 -3.52 6.01 -7.17
N TYR A 29 -4.70 6.03 -6.55
CA TYR A 29 -5.64 4.93 -6.71
C TYR A 29 -6.12 4.79 -8.16
N SER A 30 -6.17 3.56 -8.65
CA SER A 30 -6.73 3.22 -9.96
C SER A 30 -7.24 1.78 -9.96
N GLU A 31 -8.36 1.54 -10.65
CA GLU A 31 -8.91 0.19 -10.88
C GLU A 31 -7.90 -0.78 -11.55
N ARG A 32 -6.88 -0.24 -12.23
CA ARG A 32 -5.77 -1.03 -12.79
C ARG A 32 -4.94 -1.72 -11.72
N LEU A 33 -4.82 -1.14 -10.52
CA LEU A 33 -4.12 -1.76 -9.40
C LEU A 33 -4.89 -2.99 -8.90
N ALA A 34 -6.22 -2.93 -8.87
CA ALA A 34 -7.06 -4.09 -8.55
C ALA A 34 -7.04 -5.16 -9.66
N GLU A 35 -6.91 -4.75 -10.93
CA GLU A 35 -6.75 -5.67 -12.06
C GLU A 35 -5.49 -6.56 -11.91
N ILE A 36 -4.41 -6.00 -11.37
CA ILE A 36 -3.18 -6.77 -11.07
C ILE A 36 -3.50 -7.92 -10.10
N GLY A 37 -4.28 -7.67 -9.04
CA GLY A 37 -4.74 -8.71 -8.13
C GLY A 37 -5.57 -9.80 -8.80
N ARG A 38 -6.51 -9.40 -9.66
CA ARG A 38 -7.34 -10.35 -10.43
C ARG A 38 -6.51 -11.23 -11.37
N ARG A 39 -5.43 -10.70 -11.95
CA ARG A 39 -4.61 -11.40 -12.95
C ARG A 39 -3.48 -12.22 -12.33
N LEU A 40 -2.85 -11.70 -11.29
CA LEU A 40 -1.59 -12.24 -10.75
C LEU A 40 -1.71 -12.78 -9.33
N GLY A 41 -2.87 -12.61 -8.68
CA GLY A 41 -3.17 -13.15 -7.35
C GLY A 41 -3.52 -14.66 -7.34
N PRO A 42 -4.03 -15.16 -6.21
CA PRO A 42 -4.12 -14.46 -4.93
C PRO A 42 -2.73 -14.09 -4.41
N PHE A 43 -2.61 -13.02 -3.63
CA PHE A 43 -1.35 -12.63 -2.99
C PHE A 43 -1.33 -13.13 -1.55
N ASP A 44 -0.15 -13.48 -1.06
CA ASP A 44 0.02 -13.85 0.34
C ASP A 44 0.50 -12.62 1.15
N LEU A 45 1.21 -11.70 0.50
CA LEU A 45 1.68 -10.44 1.07
C LEU A 45 1.53 -9.28 0.06
N ALA A 46 1.19 -8.10 0.54
CA ALA A 46 1.24 -6.85 -0.21
C ALA A 46 2.00 -5.75 0.55
N ALA A 47 2.63 -4.82 -0.15
CA ALA A 47 3.15 -3.58 0.40
C ALA A 47 2.44 -2.41 -0.30
N LEU A 48 1.69 -1.62 0.48
CA LEU A 48 0.81 -0.56 -0.02
C LEU A 48 1.16 0.77 0.67
N PRO A 49 1.27 1.90 -0.05
CA PRO A 49 1.61 3.19 0.53
C PRO A 49 0.45 3.71 1.39
N ILE A 50 0.74 4.44 2.45
CA ILE A 50 -0.28 5.11 3.25
C ILE A 50 0.03 6.58 3.55
N GLY A 51 1.16 7.11 3.09
CA GLY A 51 1.56 8.50 3.30
C GLY A 51 1.83 9.25 1.99
N ALA A 52 2.27 10.50 2.11
CA ALA A 52 2.44 11.48 1.04
C ALA A 52 1.14 11.81 0.27
N TYR A 53 0.03 11.98 0.98
CA TYR A 53 -1.30 12.15 0.35
C TYR A 53 -1.91 13.55 0.51
N ALA A 54 -1.32 14.44 1.32
CA ALA A 54 -1.84 15.79 1.52
C ALA A 54 -1.04 16.87 0.76
N PRO A 55 -1.70 17.89 0.20
CA PRO A 55 -3.15 18.07 0.14
C PRO A 55 -3.75 17.19 -0.97
N ARG A 56 -4.91 16.57 -0.70
CA ARG A 56 -5.50 15.55 -1.58
C ARG A 56 -5.73 16.03 -3.01
N TRP A 57 -6.17 17.27 -3.20
CA TRP A 57 -6.46 17.83 -4.53
C TRP A 57 -5.24 17.78 -5.46
N PHE A 58 -4.03 17.84 -4.91
CA PHE A 58 -2.77 17.82 -5.64
C PHE A 58 -2.19 16.41 -5.72
N MET A 59 -2.15 15.69 -4.58
CA MET A 59 -1.42 14.42 -4.46
C MET A 59 -2.19 13.19 -4.97
N GLN A 60 -3.54 13.24 -5.03
CA GLN A 60 -4.38 12.06 -5.31
C GLN A 60 -4.08 11.34 -6.62
N GLU A 61 -3.53 12.04 -7.62
CA GLU A 61 -3.16 11.45 -8.91
C GLU A 61 -1.88 10.61 -8.81
N GLN A 62 -1.03 10.84 -7.79
CA GLN A 62 0.26 10.18 -7.64
C GLN A 62 0.40 9.34 -6.37
N HIS A 63 -0.42 9.59 -5.34
CA HIS A 63 -0.34 8.90 -4.05
C HIS A 63 -1.73 8.50 -3.54
N MET A 64 -1.83 7.25 -3.08
CA MET A 64 -2.98 6.76 -2.35
C MET A 64 -2.98 7.30 -0.92
N ASP A 65 -4.15 7.73 -0.47
CA ASP A 65 -4.40 7.91 0.96
C ASP A 65 -4.67 6.54 1.65
N PRO A 66 -4.70 6.50 2.99
CA PRO A 66 -4.97 5.27 3.72
C PRO A 66 -6.32 4.63 3.38
N GLN A 67 -7.36 5.42 3.06
CA GLN A 67 -8.68 4.90 2.71
C GLN A 67 -8.67 4.19 1.35
N GLN A 68 -7.96 4.75 0.37
CA GLN A 68 -7.74 4.15 -0.94
C GLN A 68 -6.89 2.87 -0.84
N SER A 69 -5.87 2.88 0.03
CA SER A 69 -5.05 1.69 0.28
C SER A 69 -5.84 0.57 0.95
N VAL A 70 -6.76 0.87 1.88
CA VAL A 70 -7.70 -0.12 2.43
C VAL A 70 -8.67 -0.64 1.37
N THR A 71 -9.15 0.23 0.48
CA THR A 71 -10.00 -0.18 -0.65
C THR A 71 -9.27 -1.18 -1.56
N LEU A 72 -8.04 -0.85 -1.98
CA LEU A 72 -7.22 -1.74 -2.80
C LEU A 72 -6.92 -3.05 -2.06
N TYR A 73 -6.54 -2.97 -0.78
CA TYR A 73 -6.31 -4.13 0.07
C TYR A 73 -7.49 -5.12 0.06
N GLN A 74 -8.73 -4.64 0.21
CA GLN A 74 -9.92 -5.48 0.13
C GLN A 74 -10.11 -6.08 -1.27
N GLN A 75 -9.90 -5.29 -2.32
CA GLN A 75 -10.00 -5.76 -3.72
C GLN A 75 -8.94 -6.82 -4.07
N LEU A 76 -7.80 -6.83 -3.38
CA LEU A 76 -6.76 -7.85 -3.50
C LEU A 76 -7.10 -9.14 -2.74
N GLY A 77 -8.25 -9.22 -2.07
CA GLY A 77 -8.66 -10.35 -1.24
C GLY A 77 -8.10 -10.31 0.18
N ALA A 78 -7.74 -9.11 0.68
CA ALA A 78 -7.21 -8.89 2.02
C ALA A 78 -6.01 -9.81 2.39
N PRO A 79 -4.94 -9.83 1.56
CA PRO A 79 -3.71 -10.55 1.92
C PRO A 79 -3.09 -9.95 3.18
N ARG A 80 -2.04 -10.54 3.75
CA ARG A 80 -1.26 -9.77 4.74
C ARG A 80 -0.69 -8.53 4.03
N ALA A 81 -0.66 -7.37 4.68
CA ALA A 81 -0.21 -6.13 4.09
C ALA A 81 0.73 -5.33 5.01
N ILE A 82 1.79 -4.80 4.42
CA ILE A 82 2.74 -3.89 5.05
C ILE A 82 2.45 -2.47 4.57
N PRO A 83 2.05 -1.53 5.44
CA PRO A 83 1.97 -0.13 5.07
C PRO A 83 3.37 0.44 4.88
N MET A 84 3.59 1.10 3.76
CA MET A 84 4.85 1.76 3.40
C MET A 84 4.65 3.25 3.10
N HIS A 85 5.72 3.95 2.74
CA HIS A 85 5.69 5.36 2.33
C HIS A 85 5.15 6.32 3.40
N TRP A 86 5.40 6.05 4.69
CA TRP A 86 4.99 6.90 5.82
C TRP A 86 6.05 6.93 6.92
N GLY A 87 6.05 7.97 7.76
CA GLY A 87 6.80 8.03 9.02
C GLY A 87 8.33 8.18 8.93
N VAL A 88 8.88 8.43 7.73
CA VAL A 88 10.34 8.57 7.52
C VAL A 88 10.74 9.95 7.01
N PHE A 89 10.05 10.46 5.99
CA PHE A 89 10.34 11.75 5.36
C PHE A 89 9.06 12.59 5.26
N GLU A 90 9.20 13.90 5.50
CA GLU A 90 8.13 14.89 5.30
C GLU A 90 8.09 15.26 3.81
N LEU A 91 7.23 14.57 3.05
CA LEU A 91 7.11 14.71 1.59
C LEU A 91 5.84 15.44 1.14
N ALA A 92 4.96 15.76 2.08
CA ALA A 92 3.60 16.23 1.88
C ALA A 92 3.10 16.96 3.13
N ASP A 93 1.91 17.55 3.06
CA ASP A 93 1.37 18.42 4.11
C ASP A 93 0.82 17.68 5.34
N GLU A 94 0.73 16.33 5.31
CA GLU A 94 0.28 15.56 6.46
C GLU A 94 1.37 15.40 7.52
N SER A 95 0.97 15.27 8.79
CA SER A 95 1.90 14.91 9.85
C SER A 95 2.46 13.50 9.65
N LEU A 96 3.74 13.27 9.97
CA LEU A 96 4.37 11.94 9.89
C LEU A 96 3.66 10.87 10.73
N ASP A 97 2.98 11.28 11.80
CA ASP A 97 2.25 10.40 12.73
C ASP A 97 0.78 10.18 12.32
N GLU A 98 0.27 10.92 11.33
CA GLU A 98 -1.12 10.83 10.89
C GLU A 98 -1.46 9.54 10.11
N PRO A 99 -0.62 9.06 9.16
CA PRO A 99 -0.95 7.90 8.33
C PRO A 99 -1.35 6.62 9.09
N PRO A 100 -0.66 6.20 10.18
CA PRO A 100 -1.07 5.04 10.98
C PRO A 100 -2.48 5.16 11.55
N GLU A 101 -2.83 6.35 12.04
CA GLU A 101 -4.13 6.61 12.65
C GLU A 101 -5.23 6.65 11.59
N GLN A 102 -4.96 7.27 10.44
CA GLN A 102 -5.87 7.25 9.29
C GLN A 102 -6.08 5.85 8.72
N LEU A 103 -5.04 5.01 8.66
CA LEU A 103 -5.15 3.60 8.29
C LEU A 103 -6.05 2.84 9.27
N ARG A 104 -5.83 3.02 10.58
CA ARG A 104 -6.66 2.39 11.62
C ARG A 104 -8.13 2.77 11.47
N GLN A 105 -8.43 4.06 11.25
CA GLN A 105 -9.78 4.56 11.02
C GLN A 105 -10.40 4.00 9.75
N ALA A 106 -9.64 3.92 8.65
CA ALA A 106 -10.09 3.36 7.39
C ALA A 106 -10.46 1.88 7.50
N LEU A 107 -9.63 1.07 8.18
CA LEU A 107 -9.91 -0.35 8.43
C LEU A 107 -11.18 -0.54 9.28
N GLN A 108 -11.32 0.27 10.34
CA GLN A 108 -12.51 0.26 11.19
C GLN A 108 -13.78 0.60 10.41
N ALA A 109 -13.73 1.64 9.57
CA ALA A 109 -14.87 2.05 8.73
C ALA A 109 -15.23 0.98 7.69
N ALA A 110 -14.24 0.22 7.21
CA ALA A 110 -14.41 -0.86 6.24
C ALA A 110 -14.81 -2.21 6.86
N GLY A 111 -14.89 -2.31 8.20
CA GLY A 111 -15.19 -3.56 8.90
C GLY A 111 -14.11 -4.63 8.73
N VAL A 112 -12.85 -4.21 8.56
CA VAL A 112 -11.69 -5.09 8.34
C VAL A 112 -10.90 -5.24 9.63
N GLU A 113 -10.59 -6.48 10.00
CA GLU A 113 -9.70 -6.75 11.14
C GLU A 113 -8.29 -6.18 10.89
N PRO A 114 -7.74 -5.39 11.83
CA PRO A 114 -6.51 -4.65 11.62
C PRO A 114 -5.26 -5.54 11.52
N ASP A 115 -5.31 -6.78 12.02
CA ASP A 115 -4.16 -7.68 12.05
C ASP A 115 -3.59 -8.00 10.67
N GLY A 116 -4.43 -7.98 9.63
CA GLY A 116 -4.03 -8.21 8.25
C GLY A 116 -3.29 -7.03 7.61
N PHE A 117 -3.55 -5.79 8.04
CA PHE A 117 -2.95 -4.59 7.48
C PHE A 117 -2.68 -3.57 8.58
N ARG A 118 -1.49 -3.62 9.18
CA ARG A 118 -1.15 -2.73 10.31
C ARG A 118 0.25 -2.14 10.20
N PRO A 119 0.46 -0.93 10.76
CA PRO A 119 1.78 -0.34 10.93
C PRO A 119 2.75 -1.30 11.63
N ILE A 120 3.95 -1.42 11.06
CA ILE A 120 5.09 -2.08 11.69
C ILE A 120 6.12 -1.02 12.08
N LYS A 121 6.80 -1.20 13.21
CA LYS A 121 7.89 -0.29 13.61
C LYS A 121 9.00 -0.33 12.56
N ILE A 122 9.63 0.81 12.30
CA ILE A 122 10.81 0.89 11.44
C ILE A 122 11.89 -0.04 12.02
N GLY A 123 12.42 -0.93 11.17
CA GLY A 123 13.37 -1.97 11.58
C GLY A 123 12.76 -3.25 12.17
N ALA A 124 11.44 -3.33 12.31
CA ALA A 124 10.77 -4.57 12.70
C ALA A 124 10.73 -5.58 11.54
N GLN A 125 10.53 -6.85 11.91
CA GLN A 125 10.34 -7.95 10.98
C GLN A 125 8.95 -8.57 11.13
N ILE A 126 8.44 -9.13 10.05
CA ILE A 126 7.26 -10.00 10.08
C ILE A 126 7.65 -11.40 9.61
N THR A 127 7.19 -12.41 10.33
CA THR A 127 7.32 -13.80 9.91
C THR A 127 6.05 -14.21 9.19
N LEU A 128 6.19 -14.69 7.95
CA LEU A 128 5.08 -15.27 7.22
C LEU A 128 4.97 -16.77 7.57
N PRO A 129 3.76 -17.32 7.68
CA PRO A 129 3.58 -18.77 7.79
C PRO A 129 4.25 -19.45 6.60
N THR A 130 4.97 -20.54 6.85
CA THR A 130 5.50 -21.39 5.79
C THR A 130 4.39 -22.28 5.25
N GLY A 131 4.06 -22.11 3.97
CA GLY A 131 3.10 -22.95 3.24
C GLY A 131 1.96 -22.16 2.62
N ARG A 132 1.47 -22.65 1.49
CA ARG A 132 0.22 -22.23 0.86
C ARG A 132 -0.79 -23.36 0.98
#